data_AF-A0A963JIG0-F1
#
_entry.id   AF-A0A963JIG0-F1
#
_cell.length_a   1.000
_cell.length_b   1.000
_cell.length_c   1.000
_cell.angle_alpha   90.00
_cell.angle_beta   90.00
_cell.angle_gamma   90.00
#
_symmetry.space_group_name_H-M   'P 1'
#
loop_
_entity.id
_entity.type
_entity.pdbx_description
1 polymer ?
#
loop_
_entity_poly.entity_id
_entity_poly.type
_entity_poly.pdbx_seq_one_letter_code
_entity_poly.pdbx_strand_id
1 'polypeptide(L)'
;MPDPIAEPARRRSTESDRAAAEKNRPLVDDIRLLGRILGDVIREQEGREAYELVERVRQLAVAYRLKADARAGRQLDRLLSSLSVEQTVSVIRAFGYFSHLANIAEDRHHVRRRRVHEAAGRLQDGSIALALQRLRRAGHRSEDIAAMLAGAHIGPVLTAHPTEVQRKSIL
;
A
#
# COMPACT_ATOMS: atom_id res chain seq x y z
N MET A 1 17.39 50.20 -5.96
CA MET A 1 17.31 48.81 -6.46
C MET A 1 16.51 48.02 -5.43
N PRO A 2 15.25 47.65 -5.67
CA PRO A 2 14.49 46.79 -4.77
C PRO A 2 14.76 45.31 -5.05
N ASP A 3 14.92 44.53 -3.99
CA ASP A 3 15.14 43.07 -4.01
C ASP A 3 13.94 42.32 -4.65
N PRO A 4 14.17 41.30 -5.51
CA PRO A 4 13.11 40.50 -6.08
C PRO A 4 12.73 39.34 -5.14
N ILE A 5 11.51 39.40 -4.61
CA ILE A 5 10.59 38.30 -4.27
C ILE A 5 11.26 36.92 -4.04
N ALA A 6 11.52 36.60 -2.77
CA ALA A 6 11.73 35.23 -2.32
C ALA A 6 10.40 34.60 -1.88
N GLU A 7 9.63 34.05 -2.83
CA GLU A 7 8.66 32.99 -2.52
C GLU A 7 8.69 31.93 -3.64
N PRO A 8 9.18 30.69 -3.36
CA PRO A 8 8.35 29.52 -3.62
C PRO A 8 8.74 28.29 -2.77
N ALA A 9 8.25 28.20 -1.53
CA ALA A 9 8.26 26.93 -0.78
C ALA A 9 6.93 26.18 -0.92
N ARG A 10 5.79 26.89 -0.94
CA ARG A 10 4.44 26.29 -0.97
C ARG A 10 3.98 25.74 -2.33
N ARG A 11 4.52 26.22 -3.46
CA ARG A 11 4.13 25.74 -4.80
C ARG A 11 4.73 24.37 -5.14
N ARG A 12 5.96 24.09 -4.69
CA ARG A 12 6.68 22.83 -4.99
C ARG A 12 6.07 21.60 -4.31
N SER A 13 5.48 21.73 -3.12
CA SER A 13 4.79 20.61 -2.46
C SER A 13 3.54 20.18 -3.25
N THR A 14 2.75 21.14 -3.73
CA THR A 14 1.48 20.84 -4.42
C THR A 14 1.65 20.13 -5.77
N GLU A 15 2.74 20.39 -6.50
CA GLU A 15 3.04 19.69 -7.76
C GLU A 15 3.58 18.28 -7.53
N SER A 16 4.44 18.11 -6.52
CA SER A 16 4.94 16.80 -6.10
C SER A 16 3.81 15.89 -5.64
N ASP A 17 2.88 16.42 -4.84
CA ASP A 17 1.72 15.68 -4.33
C ASP A 17 0.78 15.26 -5.47
N ARG A 18 0.57 16.12 -6.47
CA ARG A 18 -0.21 15.80 -7.67
C ARG A 18 0.45 14.71 -8.51
N ALA A 19 1.75 14.80 -8.73
CA ALA A 19 2.50 13.79 -9.48
C ALA A 19 2.53 12.43 -8.75
N ALA A 20 2.60 12.44 -7.42
CA ALA A 20 2.49 11.22 -6.61
C ALA A 20 1.08 10.63 -6.68
N ALA A 21 0.04 11.46 -6.59
CA ALA A 21 -1.35 11.05 -6.72
C ALA A 21 -1.64 10.43 -8.09
N GLU A 22 -1.09 11.00 -9.16
CA GLU A 22 -1.24 10.47 -10.52
C GLU A 22 -0.53 9.12 -10.69
N LYS A 23 0.69 8.98 -10.17
CA LYS A 23 1.41 7.69 -10.17
C LYS A 23 0.67 6.61 -9.38
N ASN A 24 -0.01 6.98 -8.30
CA ASN A 24 -0.76 6.05 -7.45
C ASN A 24 -2.19 5.79 -7.94
N ARG A 25 -2.68 6.53 -8.93
CA ARG A 25 -4.05 6.37 -9.45
C ARG A 25 -4.39 4.93 -9.86
N PRO A 26 -3.52 4.20 -10.58
CA PRO A 26 -3.81 2.80 -10.94
C PRO A 26 -3.92 1.87 -9.73
N LEU A 27 -3.18 2.14 -8.64
CA LEU A 27 -3.33 1.39 -7.37
C LEU A 27 -4.68 1.66 -6.72
N VAL A 28 -5.08 2.94 -6.65
CA VAL A 28 -6.38 3.34 -6.10
C VAL A 28 -7.53 2.70 -6.87
N ASP A 29 -7.41 2.64 -8.20
CA ASP A 29 -8.42 2.01 -9.05
C ASP A 29 -8.51 0.50 -8.83
N ASP A 30 -7.37 -0.20 -8.69
CA ASP A 30 -7.32 -1.62 -8.35
C ASP A 30 -7.94 -1.91 -6.97
N ILE A 31 -7.60 -1.12 -5.94
CA ILE A 31 -8.19 -1.25 -4.58
C ILE A 31 -9.70 -1.04 -4.63
N ARG A 32 -10.18 -0.05 -5.38
CA ARG A 32 -11.62 0.20 -5.55
C ARG A 32 -12.32 -0.93 -6.28
N LEU A 33 -11.70 -1.50 -7.30
CA LEU A 33 -12.25 -2.64 -8.03
C LEU A 33 -12.38 -3.86 -7.12
N LEU A 34 -11.31 -4.24 -6.44
CA LEU A 34 -11.29 -5.39 -5.54
C LEU A 34 -12.26 -5.19 -4.36
N GLY A 35 -12.36 -3.97 -3.83
CA GLY A 35 -13.33 -3.63 -2.78
C GLY A 35 -14.79 -3.78 -3.25
N ARG A 36 -15.11 -3.39 -4.49
CA ARG A 36 -16.45 -3.62 -5.06
C ARG A 36 -16.77 -5.10 -5.21
N ILE A 37 -15.84 -5.87 -5.77
CA ILE A 37 -15.99 -7.33 -5.95
C ILE A 37 -16.21 -8.00 -4.58
N LEU A 38 -15.40 -7.64 -3.57
CA LEU A 38 -15.58 -8.15 -2.22
C LEU A 38 -16.96 -7.78 -1.65
N GLY A 39 -17.42 -6.54 -1.86
CA GLY A 39 -18.74 -6.10 -1.44
C GLY A 39 -19.88 -6.91 -2.08
N ASP A 40 -19.76 -7.23 -3.37
CA ASP A 40 -20.74 -8.07 -4.06
C ASP A 40 -20.71 -9.52 -3.53
N VAL A 41 -19.53 -10.08 -3.29
CA VAL A 41 -19.38 -11.41 -2.67
C VAL A 41 -19.98 -11.45 -1.26
N ILE A 42 -19.74 -10.44 -0.42
CA ILE A 42 -20.35 -10.37 0.93
C ILE A 42 -21.87 -10.35 0.83
N ARG A 43 -22.41 -9.57 -0.12
CA ARG A 43 -23.86 -9.47 -0.34
C ARG A 43 -24.46 -10.81 -0.78
N GLU A 44 -23.76 -11.56 -1.63
CA GLU A 44 -24.19 -12.87 -2.12
C GLU A 44 -24.08 -13.97 -1.06
N GLN A 45 -23.00 -13.97 -0.28
CA GLN A 45 -22.67 -15.08 0.63
C GLN A 45 -23.23 -14.90 2.05
N GLU A 46 -23.22 -13.67 2.57
CA GLU A 46 -23.65 -13.35 3.94
C GLU A 46 -24.92 -12.47 3.97
N GLY A 47 -25.41 -12.06 2.80
CA GLY A 47 -26.65 -11.31 2.65
C GLY A 47 -26.48 -9.80 2.71
N ARG A 48 -27.59 -9.10 2.45
CA ARG A 48 -27.62 -7.64 2.35
C ARG A 48 -27.33 -6.94 3.67
N GLU A 49 -27.84 -7.45 4.79
CA GLU A 49 -27.65 -6.84 6.10
C GLU A 49 -26.17 -6.84 6.53
N ALA A 50 -25.44 -7.93 6.27
CA ALA A 50 -24.01 -8.03 6.53
C ALA A 50 -23.22 -7.01 5.68
N TYR A 51 -23.54 -6.92 4.39
CA TYR A 51 -22.95 -5.91 3.50
C TYR A 51 -23.19 -4.48 4.00
N GLU A 52 -24.43 -4.14 4.36
CA GLU A 52 -24.78 -2.80 4.85
C GLU A 52 -24.08 -2.46 6.17
N LEU A 53 -23.91 -3.45 7.05
CA LEU A 53 -23.16 -3.31 8.28
C LEU A 53 -21.69 -2.99 8.01
N VAL A 54 -21.02 -3.78 7.16
CA VAL A 54 -19.60 -3.56 6.78
C VAL A 54 -19.42 -2.20 6.13
N GLU A 55 -20.31 -1.80 5.23
CA GLU A 55 -20.26 -0.49 4.58
C GLU A 55 -20.47 0.66 5.57
N ARG A 56 -21.37 0.50 6.55
CA ARG A 56 -21.60 1.51 7.60
C ARG A 56 -20.35 1.69 8.46
N VAL A 57 -19.71 0.60 8.87
CA VAL A 57 -18.43 0.64 9.60
C VAL A 57 -17.36 1.36 8.77
N ARG A 58 -17.23 1.03 7.48
CA ARG A 58 -16.26 1.65 6.56
C ARG A 58 -16.50 3.17 6.43
N GLN A 59 -17.74 3.59 6.22
CA GLN A 59 -18.10 4.99 6.05
C GLN A 59 -17.80 5.82 7.30
N LEU A 60 -18.14 5.30 8.48
CA LEU A 60 -17.86 5.97 9.75
C LEU A 60 -16.36 6.06 10.02
N ALA A 61 -15.60 4.98 9.77
CA ALA A 61 -14.15 4.97 9.92
C ALA A 61 -13.46 5.98 8.98
N VAL A 62 -13.90 6.06 7.73
CA VAL A 62 -13.40 7.03 6.75
C VAL A 62 -13.75 8.47 7.16
N ALA A 63 -14.99 8.72 7.60
CA ALA A 63 -15.39 10.05 8.06
C ALA A 63 -14.58 10.49 9.29
N TYR A 64 -14.38 9.60 10.26
CA TYR A 64 -13.57 9.88 11.44
C TYR A 64 -12.11 10.18 11.05
N ARG A 65 -11.48 9.32 10.23
CA ARG A 65 -10.04 9.41 9.96
C ARG A 65 -9.66 10.44 8.90
N LEU A 66 -10.43 10.58 7.82
CA LEU A 66 -10.12 11.52 6.73
C LEU A 66 -10.78 12.87 6.87
N LYS A 67 -11.95 12.95 7.54
CA LYS A 67 -12.70 14.22 7.71
C LYS A 67 -12.58 14.79 9.12
N ALA A 68 -11.80 14.14 10.00
CA ALA A 68 -11.64 14.52 11.41
C ALA A 68 -12.98 14.67 12.16
N ASP A 69 -14.00 13.90 11.77
CA ASP A 69 -15.34 14.00 12.34
C ASP A 69 -15.43 13.19 13.64
N ALA A 70 -15.28 13.88 14.77
CA ALA A 70 -15.40 13.28 16.10
C ALA A 70 -16.79 12.68 16.39
N ARG A 71 -17.85 13.15 15.71
CA ARG A 71 -19.20 12.57 15.83
C ARG A 71 -19.25 11.20 15.15
N ALA A 72 -18.63 11.07 13.99
CA ALA A 72 -18.50 9.79 13.30
C ALA A 72 -17.73 8.77 14.16
N GLY A 73 -16.67 9.21 14.86
CA GLY A 73 -15.96 8.37 15.85
C GLY A 73 -16.89 7.84 16.94
N ARG A 74 -17.65 8.72 17.61
CA ARG A 74 -18.63 8.30 18.65
C ARG A 74 -19.75 7.40 18.12
N GLN A 75 -20.09 7.50 16.83
CA GLN A 75 -21.08 6.62 16.19
C GLN A 75 -20.47 5.25 15.87
N LEU A 76 -19.22 5.24 15.41
CA LEU A 76 -18.46 4.01 15.16
C LEU A 76 -18.32 3.21 16.45
N ASP A 77 -17.89 3.83 17.55
CA ASP A 77 -17.71 3.15 18.84
C ASP A 77 -19.01 2.51 19.34
N ARG A 78 -20.12 3.25 19.23
CA ARG A 78 -21.46 2.74 19.59
C ARG A 78 -21.89 1.58 18.71
N LEU A 79 -21.68 1.68 17.40
CA LEU A 79 -22.00 0.61 16.47
C LEU A 79 -21.22 -0.67 16.82
N LEU A 80 -19.89 -0.55 16.96
CA LEU A 80 -19.02 -1.67 17.29
C LEU A 80 -19.36 -2.30 18.65
N SER A 81 -19.70 -1.50 19.66
CA SER A 81 -20.09 -2.00 20.98
C SER A 81 -21.44 -2.72 21.00
N SER A 82 -22.25 -2.56 19.94
CA SER A 82 -23.60 -3.13 19.85
C SER A 82 -23.68 -4.40 19.01
N LEU A 83 -22.58 -4.81 18.38
CA LEU A 83 -22.57 -5.97 17.49
C LEU A 83 -22.73 -7.28 18.27
N SER A 84 -23.50 -8.21 17.71
CA SER A 84 -23.47 -9.59 18.16
C SER A 84 -22.09 -10.22 17.88
N VAL A 85 -21.83 -11.39 18.46
CA VAL A 85 -20.59 -12.13 18.20
C VAL A 85 -20.51 -12.51 16.71
N GLU A 86 -21.60 -12.97 16.11
CA GLU A 86 -21.65 -13.34 14.69
C GLU A 86 -21.38 -12.13 13.78
N GLN A 87 -22.01 -10.99 14.07
CA GLN A 87 -21.79 -9.75 13.35
C GLN A 87 -20.34 -9.27 13.47
N THR A 88 -19.76 -9.38 14.67
CA THR A 88 -18.36 -9.03 14.93
C THR A 88 -17.42 -9.87 14.08
N VAL A 89 -17.63 -11.19 14.03
CA VAL A 89 -16.82 -12.10 13.21
C VAL A 89 -16.94 -11.78 11.71
N SER A 90 -18.16 -11.51 11.23
CA SER A 90 -18.40 -11.12 9.84
C SER A 90 -17.65 -9.82 9.47
N VAL A 91 -17.76 -8.79 10.32
CA VAL A 91 -17.07 -7.51 10.12
C VAL A 91 -15.54 -7.70 10.13
N ILE A 92 -14.98 -8.43 11.11
CA ILE A 92 -13.54 -8.69 11.18
C ILE A 92 -13.06 -9.41 9.91
N ARG A 93 -13.79 -10.44 9.47
CA ARG A 93 -13.45 -11.20 8.26
C ARG A 93 -13.47 -10.32 7.02
N ALA A 94 -14.52 -9.50 6.85
CA ALA A 94 -14.64 -8.59 5.71
C ALA A 94 -13.46 -7.60 5.65
N PHE A 95 -13.09 -6.97 6.77
CA PHE A 95 -11.94 -6.06 6.81
C PHE A 95 -10.60 -6.79 6.66
N GLY A 96 -10.49 -8.02 7.16
CA GLY A 96 -9.32 -8.88 6.92
C GLY A 96 -9.12 -9.17 5.43
N TYR A 97 -10.17 -9.59 4.73
CA TYR A 97 -10.12 -9.80 3.28
C TYR A 97 -9.84 -8.51 2.50
N PHE A 98 -10.45 -7.39 2.91
CA PHE A 98 -10.13 -6.10 2.31
C PHE A 98 -8.63 -5.76 2.45
N SER A 99 -8.05 -5.99 3.63
CA SER A 99 -6.62 -5.77 3.88
C SER A 99 -5.74 -6.66 2.99
N HIS A 100 -6.07 -7.95 2.87
CA HIS A 100 -5.34 -8.86 1.99
C HIS A 100 -5.42 -8.44 0.51
N LEU A 101 -6.61 -8.04 0.04
CA LEU A 101 -6.79 -7.56 -1.33
C LEU A 101 -6.03 -6.25 -1.59
N ALA A 102 -6.00 -5.35 -0.60
CA ALA A 102 -5.22 -4.12 -0.70
C ALA A 102 -3.72 -4.40 -0.82
N ASN A 103 -3.19 -5.34 -0.03
CA ASN A 103 -1.78 -5.76 -0.12
C ASN A 103 -1.47 -6.34 -1.51
N ILE A 104 -2.34 -7.20 -2.05
CA ILE A 104 -2.16 -7.77 -3.40
C ILE A 104 -2.17 -6.67 -4.47
N ALA A 105 -3.05 -5.66 -4.34
CA ALA A 105 -3.09 -4.53 -5.25
C ALA A 105 -1.80 -3.70 -5.20
N GLU A 106 -1.27 -3.48 -3.99
CA GLU A 106 0.00 -2.78 -3.76
C GLU A 106 1.18 -3.54 -4.38
N ASP A 107 1.30 -4.84 -4.15
CA ASP A 107 2.32 -5.69 -4.76
C ASP A 107 2.26 -5.65 -6.29
N ARG A 108 1.06 -5.77 -6.86
CA ARG A 108 0.84 -5.67 -8.30
C ARG A 108 1.24 -4.30 -8.82
N HIS A 109 0.96 -3.23 -8.07
CA HIS A 109 1.35 -1.88 -8.43
C HIS A 109 2.87 -1.68 -8.38
N HIS A 110 3.56 -2.23 -7.39
CA HIS A 110 5.02 -2.24 -7.31
C HIS A 110 5.65 -2.92 -8.53
N VAL A 111 5.15 -4.10 -8.90
CA VAL A 111 5.61 -4.81 -10.12
C VAL A 111 5.35 -3.98 -11.38
N ARG A 112 4.16 -3.36 -11.50
CA ARG A 112 3.80 -2.49 -12.64
C ARG A 112 4.78 -1.32 -12.76
N ARG A 113 5.05 -0.62 -11.65
CA ARG A 113 5.99 0.51 -11.64
C ARG A 113 7.40 0.09 -11.99
N ARG A 114 7.87 -1.04 -11.44
CA ARG A 114 9.19 -1.59 -11.75
C ARG A 114 9.35 -1.83 -13.25
N ARG A 115 8.38 -2.49 -13.90
CA ARG A 115 8.40 -2.76 -15.35
C ARG A 115 8.44 -1.49 -16.20
N VAL A 116 7.69 -0.46 -15.83
CA VAL A 116 7.71 0.84 -16.52
C VAL A 116 9.09 1.50 -16.43
N HIS A 117 9.71 1.46 -15.25
CA HIS A 117 11.05 2.02 -15.06
C HIS A 117 12.14 1.24 -15.81
N GLU A 118 12.07 -0.09 -15.79
CA GLU A 118 12.98 -0.97 -16.54
C GLU A 118 12.85 -0.73 -18.06
N ALA A 119 11.64 -0.68 -18.60
CA ALA A 119 11.40 -0.39 -20.02
C ALA A 119 11.87 1.00 -20.44
N ALA A 120 11.81 1.99 -19.54
CA ALA A 120 12.32 3.34 -19.78
C ALA A 120 13.85 3.46 -19.59
N GLY A 121 14.56 2.37 -19.29
CA GLY A 121 16.00 2.38 -19.02
C GLY A 121 16.40 3.17 -17.78
N ARG A 122 15.44 3.50 -16.90
CA ARG A 122 15.70 4.33 -15.70
C ARG A 122 16.23 3.47 -14.57
N LEU A 123 17.52 3.62 -14.28
CA LEU A 123 18.15 3.02 -13.11
C LEU A 123 17.50 3.55 -11.82
N GLN A 124 16.91 2.65 -11.03
CA GLN A 124 16.26 2.98 -9.75
C GLN A 124 17.19 2.71 -8.58
N ASP A 125 17.02 3.45 -7.48
CA ASP A 125 17.64 3.08 -6.20
C ASP A 125 17.22 1.67 -5.77
N GLY A 126 18.19 0.91 -5.27
CA GLY A 126 18.04 -0.52 -4.97
C GLY A 126 18.22 -1.46 -6.16
N SER A 127 18.35 -0.96 -7.40
CA SER A 127 18.65 -1.81 -8.56
C SER A 127 20.14 -2.18 -8.66
N ILE A 128 20.43 -3.43 -9.04
CA ILE A 128 21.80 -3.92 -9.27
C ILE A 128 22.52 -3.06 -10.33
N ALA A 129 21.82 -2.70 -11.41
CA ALA A 129 22.40 -1.91 -12.48
C ALA A 129 22.83 -0.51 -12.01
N LEU A 130 22.06 0.16 -11.13
CA LEU A 130 22.47 1.43 -10.54
C LEU A 130 23.66 1.26 -9.60
N ALA A 131 23.68 0.18 -8.80
CA ALA A 131 24.79 -0.13 -7.91
C ALA A 131 26.11 -0.32 -8.69
N LEU A 132 26.08 -1.11 -9.76
CA LEU A 132 27.24 -1.32 -10.64
C LEU A 132 27.68 -0.02 -11.33
N GLN A 133 26.73 0.84 -11.75
CA GLN A 133 27.06 2.15 -12.31
C GLN A 133 27.75 3.05 -11.27
N ARG A 134 27.28 3.06 -10.02
CA ARG A 134 27.89 3.83 -8.93
C ARG A 134 29.30 3.33 -8.62
N LEU A 135 29.50 2.01 -8.55
CA LEU A 135 30.81 1.40 -8.32
C LEU A 135 31.80 1.77 -9.43
N ARG A 136 31.37 1.72 -10.69
CA ARG A 136 32.18 2.14 -11.83
C ARG A 136 32.55 3.62 -11.77
N ARG A 137 31.60 4.50 -11.39
CA ARG A 137 31.85 5.95 -11.23
C ARG A 137 32.81 6.25 -10.08
N ALA A 138 32.82 5.42 -9.04
CA ALA A 138 33.77 5.49 -7.94
C ALA A 138 35.17 4.92 -8.29
N GLY A 139 35.36 4.43 -9.51
CA GLY A 139 36.66 3.93 -10.00
C GLY A 139 36.94 2.46 -9.68
N HIS A 140 35.97 1.69 -9.19
CA HIS A 140 36.16 0.26 -8.96
C HIS A 140 36.21 -0.52 -10.27
N ARG A 141 37.19 -1.41 -10.43
CA ARG A 141 37.31 -2.28 -11.61
C ARG A 141 36.33 -3.44 -11.52
N SER A 142 35.87 -3.91 -12.67
CA SER A 142 34.94 -5.04 -12.75
C SER A 142 35.51 -6.32 -12.14
N GLU A 143 36.81 -6.56 -12.26
CA GLU A 143 37.52 -7.70 -11.68
C GLU A 143 37.42 -7.73 -10.15
N ASP A 144 37.64 -6.57 -9.51
CA ASP A 144 37.60 -6.44 -8.05
C ASP A 144 36.17 -6.66 -7.52
N ILE A 145 35.17 -6.16 -8.24
CA ILE A 145 33.74 -6.37 -7.92
C ILE A 145 33.38 -7.86 -8.05
N ALA A 146 33.80 -8.52 -9.14
CA ALA A 146 33.52 -9.93 -9.37
C ALA A 146 34.19 -10.83 -8.31
N ALA A 147 35.44 -10.55 -7.94
CA ALA A 147 36.17 -11.29 -6.91
C ALA A 147 35.48 -11.17 -5.54
N MET A 148 34.98 -9.98 -5.18
CA MET A 148 34.22 -9.78 -3.95
C MET A 148 32.89 -10.55 -3.97
N LEU A 149 32.14 -10.48 -5.07
CA LEU A 149 30.86 -11.18 -5.21
C LEU A 149 31.03 -12.72 -5.18
N ALA A 150 32.15 -13.24 -5.67
CA ALA A 150 32.44 -14.68 -5.62
C ALA A 150 32.54 -15.23 -4.18
N GLY A 151 32.90 -14.39 -3.20
CA GLY A 151 32.90 -14.75 -1.78
C GLY A 151 31.66 -14.30 -1.01
N ALA A 152 30.75 -13.55 -1.63
CA ALA A 152 29.61 -12.95 -0.95
C ALA A 152 28.55 -13.99 -0.60
N HIS A 153 28.03 -13.91 0.63
CA HIS A 153 26.97 -14.79 1.13
C HIS A 153 25.79 -13.95 1.62
N ILE A 154 24.59 -14.31 1.17
CA ILE A 154 23.33 -13.71 1.63
C ILE A 154 22.49 -14.83 2.25
N GLY A 155 22.32 -14.78 3.56
CA GLY A 155 21.49 -15.71 4.33
C GLY A 155 20.24 -15.02 4.87
N PRO A 156 19.09 -15.11 4.21
CA PRO A 156 17.86 -14.57 4.78
C PRO A 156 17.45 -15.38 6.02
N VAL A 157 17.32 -14.70 7.16
CA VAL A 157 16.79 -15.31 8.39
C VAL A 157 15.28 -15.03 8.41
N LEU A 158 14.50 -16.08 8.18
CA LEU A 158 13.05 -16.01 8.27
C LEU A 158 12.65 -16.12 9.75
N THR A 159 12.10 -15.03 10.28
CA THR A 159 11.51 -15.01 11.62
C THR A 159 10.01 -15.18 11.51
N ALA A 160 9.38 -15.75 12.55
CA ALA A 160 7.93 -15.75 12.62
C ALA A 160 7.40 -14.31 12.61
N HIS A 161 6.32 -14.06 11.85
CA HIS A 161 5.60 -12.80 11.98
C HIS A 161 4.79 -12.84 13.28
N PRO A 162 4.93 -11.85 14.19
CA PRO A 162 4.43 -11.96 15.56
C PRO A 162 2.89 -12.01 15.68
N THR A 163 2.17 -11.67 14.62
CA THR A 163 0.70 -11.47 14.66
C THR A 163 -0.06 -12.06 13.47
N GLU A 164 0.61 -12.66 12.48
CA GLU A 164 -0.04 -13.06 11.23
C GLU A 164 0.09 -14.56 11.00
N VAL A 165 -0.96 -15.31 11.33
CA VAL A 165 -1.05 -16.76 11.04
C VAL A 165 -1.60 -16.92 9.63
N GLN A 166 -0.76 -16.74 8.61
CA GLN A 166 -1.14 -17.12 7.24
C GLN A 166 -1.09 -18.65 7.11
N ARG A 167 -2.24 -19.29 6.87
CA ARG A 167 -2.28 -20.72 6.54
C ARG A 167 -1.70 -20.92 5.14
N LYS A 168 -0.87 -21.95 4.94
CA LYS A 168 -0.28 -22.31 3.64
C LYS A 168 -1.29 -22.45 2.49
N SER A 169 -2.58 -22.67 2.78
CA SER A 169 -3.65 -22.76 1.78
C SER A 169 -4.12 -21.43 1.21
N ILE A 170 -3.64 -20.30 1.76
CA ILE A 170 -4.01 -18.93 1.35
C ILE A 170 -2.87 -18.25 0.55
N LEU A 171 -1.64 -18.76 0.69
CA LEU A 171 -0.45 -18.36 -0.07
C LEU A 171 -0.41 -19.06 -1.43
#